data_AF-A0A840R6Z3-F1
#
_entry.id   AF-A0A840R6Z3-F1
#
_cell.length_a   1.000
_cell.length_b   1.000
_cell.length_c   1.000
_cell.angle_alpha   90.00
_cell.angle_beta   90.00
_cell.angle_gamma   90.00
#
_symmetry.space_group_name_H-M   'P 1'
#
loop_
_entity.id
_entity.type
_entity.pdbx_description
1 polymer ?
#
loop_
_entity_poly.entity_id
_entity_poly.type
_entity_poly.pdbx_seq_one_letter_code
_entity_poly.pdbx_strand_id
1 'polypeptide(L)'
;MDKKEKQGLSEIDICDLFITPAIKDAGWDQLRQIRREVTLTPGPVVVRGNMSSRNTKKKKFAGYVLQWKAAVPVAVVEAKENNKTVSHGMQQALGYADTLQVPSCVVDYFSGH
;
A
#
# COMPACT_ATOMS: atom_id res chain seq x y z
N MET A 1 20.54 7.58 -11.14
CA MET A 1 20.60 6.72 -9.94
C MET A 1 21.12 5.37 -10.34
N ASP A 2 22.18 4.94 -9.68
CA ASP A 2 22.84 3.66 -9.94
C ASP A 2 22.02 2.50 -9.35
N LYS A 3 22.09 1.30 -9.93
CA LYS A 3 21.26 0.14 -9.50
C LYS A 3 21.44 -0.19 -8.00
N LYS A 4 22.62 0.10 -7.47
CA LYS A 4 23.02 -0.11 -6.07
C LYS A 4 22.38 0.88 -5.10
N GLU A 5 22.24 2.15 -5.51
CA GLU A 5 21.55 3.19 -4.73
C GLU A 5 20.04 2.88 -4.65
N LYS A 6 19.47 2.36 -5.74
CA LYS A 6 18.05 1.96 -5.83
C LYS A 6 17.67 0.79 -4.92
N GLN A 7 18.62 -0.10 -4.62
CA GLN A 7 18.41 -1.22 -3.69
C GLN A 7 18.54 -0.80 -2.22
N GLY A 8 19.12 0.38 -1.95
CA GLY A 8 19.21 0.95 -0.61
C GLY A 8 18.03 1.85 -0.24
N LEU A 9 17.10 2.10 -1.17
CA LEU A 9 15.92 2.91 -0.91
C LEU A 9 14.90 2.15 -0.07
N SER A 10 14.38 2.82 0.96
CA SER A 10 13.27 2.30 1.75
C SER A 10 11.96 2.33 0.97
N GLU A 11 10.95 1.61 1.45
CA GLU A 11 9.59 1.67 0.89
C GLU A 11 9.06 3.13 0.88
N ILE A 12 9.44 3.96 1.85
CA ILE A 12 9.07 5.38 1.94
C ILE A 12 9.77 6.19 0.85
N ASP A 13 11.07 6.00 0.64
CA ASP A 13 11.80 6.70 -0.41
C ASP A 13 11.25 6.35 -1.80
N ILE A 14 10.89 5.08 -2.02
CA ILE A 14 10.25 4.64 -3.27
C ILE A 14 8.89 5.32 -3.46
N CYS A 15 8.10 5.40 -2.39
CA CYS A 15 6.82 6.10 -2.38
C CYS A 15 6.96 7.58 -2.74
N ASP A 16 7.94 8.28 -2.16
CA ASP A 16 8.11 9.72 -2.34
C ASP A 16 8.78 10.09 -3.67
N LEU A 17 9.79 9.32 -4.09
CA LEU A 17 10.59 9.65 -5.28
C LEU A 17 9.96 9.15 -6.59
N PHE A 18 9.15 8.09 -6.56
CA PHE A 18 8.67 7.45 -7.79
C PHE A 18 7.15 7.29 -7.84
N ILE A 19 6.53 6.71 -6.80
CA ILE A 19 5.10 6.37 -6.86
C ILE A 19 4.23 7.63 -6.74
N THR A 20 4.53 8.51 -5.79
CA THR A 20 3.76 9.76 -5.61
C THR A 20 3.82 10.65 -6.86
N PRO A 21 5.00 10.89 -7.48
CA PRO A 21 5.08 11.58 -8.77
C PRO A 21 4.31 10.86 -9.88
N ALA A 22 4.46 9.54 -10.03
CA ALA A 22 3.78 8.79 -11.09
C ALA A 22 2.24 8.84 -10.98
N ILE A 23 1.70 8.75 -9.75
CA ILE A 23 0.25 8.87 -9.53
C ILE A 23 -0.23 10.29 -9.87
N LYS A 24 0.54 11.33 -9.53
CA LYS A 24 0.22 12.72 -9.91
C LYS A 24 0.26 12.93 -11.41
N ASP A 25 1.29 12.42 -12.07
CA ASP A 25 1.48 12.54 -13.52
C ASP A 25 0.38 11.80 -14.29
N ALA A 26 -0.17 10.72 -13.72
CA ALA A 26 -1.37 10.04 -14.21
C ALA A 26 -2.67 10.85 -14.01
N GLY A 27 -2.60 12.06 -13.43
CA GLY A 27 -3.71 13.01 -13.31
C GLY A 27 -4.52 12.91 -12.02
N TRP A 28 -4.07 12.16 -11.02
CA TRP A 28 -4.78 12.05 -9.74
C TRP A 28 -4.53 13.26 -8.84
N ASP A 29 -5.60 13.83 -8.28
CA ASP A 29 -5.51 14.94 -7.32
C ASP A 29 -5.04 14.43 -5.95
N GLN A 30 -3.88 14.91 -5.49
CA GLN A 30 -3.28 14.47 -4.23
C GLN A 30 -4.14 14.77 -2.99
N LEU A 31 -4.87 15.88 -2.97
CA LEU A 31 -5.66 16.29 -1.81
C LEU A 31 -7.03 15.59 -1.79
N ARG A 32 -7.61 15.39 -2.97
CA ARG A 32 -8.99 14.92 -3.10
C ARG A 32 -9.11 13.42 -3.33
N GLN A 33 -8.16 12.83 -4.06
CA GLN A 33 -8.29 11.48 -4.59
C GLN A 33 -7.22 10.51 -4.08
N ILE A 34 -6.12 11.01 -3.50
CA ILE A 34 -5.06 10.16 -2.95
C ILE A 34 -5.17 10.11 -1.42
N ARG A 35 -5.09 8.91 -0.85
CA ARG A 35 -4.92 8.68 0.59
C ARG A 35 -3.68 7.83 0.80
N ARG A 36 -2.74 8.33 1.60
CA ARG A 36 -1.50 7.61 1.95
C ARG A 36 -1.66 6.89 3.29
N GLU A 37 -0.92 5.80 3.46
CA GLU A 37 -0.79 5.06 4.73
C GLU A 37 -2.15 4.69 5.36
N VAL A 38 -3.07 4.21 4.53
CA VAL A 38 -4.45 3.95 4.95
C VAL A 38 -4.50 2.71 5.81
N THR A 39 -4.97 2.86 7.06
CA THR A 39 -5.20 1.72 7.95
C THR A 39 -6.38 0.90 7.45
N LEU A 40 -6.13 -0.36 7.08
CA LEU A 40 -7.15 -1.26 6.56
C LEU A 40 -7.83 -2.05 7.66
N THR A 41 -7.04 -2.59 8.59
CA THR A 41 -7.56 -3.35 9.72
C THR A 41 -6.79 -3.01 11.00
N PRO A 42 -7.49 -2.87 12.13
CA PRO A 42 -6.84 -2.57 13.42
C PRO A 42 -6.11 -3.78 14.03
N GLY A 43 -6.09 -4.92 13.35
CA GLY A 43 -5.59 -6.21 13.83
C GLY A 43 -6.68 -7.10 14.44
N PRO A 44 -6.49 -8.43 14.41
CA PRO A 44 -7.47 -9.39 14.91
C PRO A 44 -7.57 -9.34 16.45
N VAL A 45 -8.74 -9.66 16.97
CA VAL A 45 -8.93 -9.90 18.41
C VAL A 45 -8.37 -11.28 18.75
N VAL A 46 -7.51 -11.34 19.75
CA VAL A 46 -6.91 -12.58 20.27
C VAL A 46 -7.48 -12.82 21.67
N VAL A 47 -8.09 -13.99 21.85
CA VAL A 47 -8.64 -14.43 23.14
C VAL A 47 -7.70 -15.48 23.72
N ARG A 48 -7.33 -15.32 24.99
CA ARG A 48 -6.57 -16.30 25.78
C ARG A 48 -7.24 -16.46 27.15
N GLY A 49 -7.96 -17.56 27.33
CA GLY A 49 -8.80 -17.77 28.51
C GLY A 49 -9.87 -16.68 28.61
N ASN A 50 -9.98 -16.02 29.77
CA ASN A 50 -10.93 -14.93 30.01
C ASN A 50 -10.42 -13.53 29.59
N MET A 51 -9.23 -13.44 28.98
CA MET A 51 -8.68 -12.18 28.49
C MET A 51 -8.81 -12.04 26.98
N SER A 52 -9.35 -10.92 26.52
CA SER A 52 -9.36 -10.52 25.12
C SER A 52 -8.47 -9.30 24.90
N SER A 53 -7.57 -9.34 23.92
CA SER A 53 -6.78 -8.17 23.50
C SER A 53 -6.70 -8.12 21.97
N ARG A 54 -6.49 -6.93 21.40
CA ARG A 54 -6.32 -6.78 19.96
C ARG A 54 -4.84 -6.90 19.61
N ASN A 55 -4.50 -7.74 18.64
CA ASN A 55 -3.14 -7.85 18.15
C ASN A 55 -2.82 -6.68 17.22
N THR A 56 -2.37 -5.57 17.81
CA THR A 56 -1.98 -4.35 17.10
C THR A 56 -0.74 -4.54 16.21
N LYS A 57 0.07 -5.58 16.44
CA LYS A 57 1.23 -5.92 15.58
C LYS A 57 0.83 -6.49 14.22
N LYS A 58 -0.42 -6.97 14.08
CA LYS A 58 -0.98 -7.47 12.82
C LYS A 58 -1.89 -6.44 12.14
N LYS A 59 -1.75 -5.15 12.48
CA LYS A 59 -2.38 -4.07 11.73
C LYS A 59 -1.91 -4.10 10.28
N LYS A 60 -2.83 -3.86 9.35
CA LYS A 60 -2.55 -3.80 7.92
C LYS A 60 -2.75 -2.37 7.46
N PHE A 61 -1.81 -1.87 6.66
CA PHE A 61 -1.85 -0.55 6.06
C PHE A 61 -1.60 -0.71 4.56
N ALA A 62 -2.36 0.02 3.75
CA ALA A 62 -2.05 0.18 2.33
C ALA A 62 -1.16 1.40 2.14
N GLY A 63 -0.19 1.30 1.23
CA GLY A 63 0.63 2.45 0.83
C GLY A 63 -0.23 3.60 0.31
N TYR A 64 -1.07 3.33 -0.67
CA TYR A 64 -2.04 4.29 -1.21
C TYR A 64 -3.41 3.67 -1.44
N VAL A 65 -4.45 4.48 -1.25
CA VAL A 65 -5.80 4.22 -1.75
C VAL A 65 -6.20 5.36 -2.67
N LEU A 66 -6.55 5.01 -3.90
CA LEU A 66 -7.04 5.94 -4.90
C LEU A 66 -8.55 5.99 -4.86
N GLN A 67 -9.10 7.20 -4.85
CA GLN A 67 -10.52 7.47 -4.74
C GLN A 67 -11.01 8.25 -5.94
N TRP A 68 -12.03 7.76 -6.63
CA TRP A 68 -12.62 8.50 -7.75
C TRP A 68 -13.27 9.80 -7.25
N LYS A 69 -13.99 9.70 -6.14
CA LYS A 69 -14.59 10.80 -5.37
C LYS A 69 -14.34 10.56 -3.89
N ALA A 70 -14.53 11.59 -3.06
CA ALA A 70 -14.42 11.45 -1.62
C ALA A 70 -15.22 10.23 -1.13
N ALA A 71 -14.56 9.37 -0.34
CA ALA A 71 -15.13 8.12 0.19
C ALA A 71 -15.51 7.04 -0.83
N VAL A 72 -15.16 7.17 -2.12
CA VAL A 72 -15.36 6.15 -3.15
C VAL A 72 -14.01 5.62 -3.62
N PRO A 73 -13.44 4.61 -2.93
CA PRO A 73 -12.17 4.02 -3.32
C PRO A 73 -12.34 3.16 -4.57
N VAL A 74 -11.35 3.18 -5.46
CA VAL A 74 -11.37 2.44 -6.73
C VAL A 74 -10.12 1.60 -6.95
N ALA A 75 -9.02 1.94 -6.29
CA ALA A 75 -7.80 1.15 -6.35
C ALA A 75 -7.00 1.22 -5.06
N VAL A 76 -6.21 0.18 -4.81
CA VAL A 76 -5.14 0.17 -3.81
C VAL A 76 -3.80 0.07 -4.53
N VAL A 77 -2.81 0.86 -4.11
CA VAL A 77 -1.44 0.77 -4.63
C VAL A 77 -0.51 0.39 -3.49
N GLU A 78 0.23 -0.70 -3.68
CA GLU A 78 1.22 -1.18 -2.73
C GLU A 78 2.62 -0.95 -3.28
N ALA A 79 3.43 -0.22 -2.52
CA ALA A 79 4.85 -0.06 -2.79
C ALA A 79 5.63 -1.21 -2.15
N LYS A 80 6.60 -1.77 -2.89
CA LYS A 80 7.54 -2.74 -2.34
C LYS A 80 8.97 -2.39 -2.69
N GLU A 81 9.85 -2.61 -1.72
CA GLU A 81 11.29 -2.59 -1.93
C GLU A 81 11.71 -3.73 -2.87
N ASN A 82 12.76 -3.50 -3.64
CA ASN A 82 13.25 -4.41 -4.68
C ASN A 82 13.80 -5.76 -4.16
N ASN A 83 13.94 -5.90 -2.84
CA ASN A 83 14.43 -7.12 -2.21
C ASN A 83 13.31 -8.14 -1.93
N LYS A 84 12.03 -7.77 -2.09
CA LYS A 84 10.88 -8.67 -1.90
C LYS A 84 10.38 -9.20 -3.24
N THR A 85 9.84 -10.42 -3.22
CA THR A 85 9.30 -11.06 -4.43
C THR A 85 8.01 -10.38 -4.90
N VAL A 86 7.80 -10.40 -6.21
CA VAL A 86 6.57 -9.91 -6.86
C VAL A 86 5.31 -10.60 -6.33
N SER A 87 5.42 -11.92 -6.11
CA SER A 87 4.34 -12.75 -5.60
C SER A 87 3.83 -12.29 -4.22
N HIS A 88 4.72 -11.86 -3.33
CA HIS A 88 4.35 -11.49 -1.97
C HIS A 88 3.54 -10.18 -1.93
N GLY A 89 3.96 -9.17 -2.68
CA GLY A 89 3.22 -7.90 -2.76
C GLY A 89 1.88 -8.08 -3.46
N MET A 90 1.79 -8.94 -4.47
CA MET A 90 0.52 -9.20 -5.15
C MET A 90 -0.51 -9.89 -4.25
N GLN A 91 -0.10 -10.89 -3.47
CA GLN A 91 -0.99 -11.52 -2.49
C GLN A 91 -1.47 -10.51 -1.43
N GLN A 92 -0.58 -9.61 -0.99
CA GLN A 92 -0.93 -8.56 -0.03
C GLN A 92 -1.93 -7.58 -0.62
N ALA A 93 -1.67 -7.08 -1.83
CA ALA A 93 -2.51 -6.09 -2.50
C ALA A 93 -3.89 -6.65 -2.88
N LEU A 94 -3.98 -7.93 -3.29
CA LEU A 94 -5.27 -8.61 -3.48
C LEU A 94 -6.07 -8.69 -2.18
N GLY A 95 -5.43 -9.06 -1.07
CA GLY A 95 -6.08 -9.08 0.23
C GLY A 95 -6.54 -7.69 0.70
N TYR A 96 -5.83 -6.63 0.29
CA TYR A 96 -6.22 -5.25 0.58
C TYR A 96 -7.39 -4.80 -0.29
N ALA A 97 -7.39 -5.16 -1.57
CA ALA A 97 -8.51 -4.87 -2.46
C ALA A 97 -9.80 -5.53 -2.00
N ASP A 98 -9.73 -6.79 -1.58
CA ASP A 98 -10.86 -7.52 -0.99
C ASP A 98 -11.38 -6.84 0.29
N THR A 99 -10.46 -6.46 1.19
CA THR A 99 -10.81 -5.75 2.44
C THR A 99 -11.48 -4.41 2.19
N LEU A 100 -11.02 -3.65 1.19
CA LEU A 100 -11.56 -2.34 0.82
C LEU A 100 -12.74 -2.42 -0.15
N GLN A 101 -13.07 -3.61 -0.66
CA GLN A 101 -14.04 -3.83 -1.73
C GLN A 101 -13.80 -2.94 -2.96
N VAL A 102 -12.55 -2.82 -3.38
CA VAL A 102 -12.17 -2.04 -4.57
C VAL A 102 -11.97 -2.94 -5.80
N PRO A 103 -12.29 -2.45 -7.00
CA PRO A 103 -12.23 -3.24 -8.23
C PRO A 103 -10.80 -3.54 -8.71
N SER A 104 -9.78 -2.84 -8.21
CA SER A 104 -8.41 -3.00 -8.70
C SER A 104 -7.35 -2.87 -7.60
N CYS A 105 -6.23 -3.57 -7.80
CA CYS A 105 -5.02 -3.41 -7.02
C CYS A 105 -3.80 -3.32 -7.95
N VAL A 106 -2.84 -2.50 -7.56
CA VAL A 106 -1.56 -2.35 -8.24
C VAL A 106 -0.45 -2.59 -7.25
N VAL A 107 0.58 -3.31 -7.68
CA VAL A 107 1.83 -3.42 -6.92
C VAL A 107 2.92 -2.81 -7.76
N ASP A 108 3.59 -1.81 -7.19
CA ASP A 108 4.75 -1.22 -7.83
C ASP A 108 6.02 -1.82 -7.20
N TYR A 109 6.75 -2.51 -8.07
CA TYR A 109 8.14 -2.86 -7.84
C TYR A 109 8.94 -1.90 -8.68
N PHE A 110 9.74 -1.07 -8.04
CA PHE A 110 10.61 -0.13 -8.72
C PHE A 110 11.72 -0.88 -9.49
N SER A 111 11.33 -1.53 -10.58
CA SER A 111 12.19 -2.11 -11.59
C SER A 111 12.52 -1.00 -12.58
N GLY A 112 13.53 -0.20 -12.22
CA GLY A 112 13.96 0.91 -13.06
C GLY A 112 14.33 0.43 -14.45
N HIS A 113 13.45 0.70 -15.41
CA HIS A 113 13.79 0.81 -16.82
C HIS A 113 14.62 2.08 -17.05
#